data_AF-A0A7R7EK06-F1
#
_entry.id   AF-A0A7R7EK06-F1
#
_cell.length_a   1.000
_cell.length_b   1.000
_cell.length_c   1.000
_cell.angle_alpha   90.00
_cell.angle_beta   90.00
_cell.angle_gamma   90.00
#
_symmetry.space_group_name_H-M   'P 1'
#
loop_
_entity.id
_entity.type
_entity.pdbx_description
1 polymer ?
#
loop_
_entity_poly.entity_id
_entity_poly.type
_entity_poly.pdbx_seq_one_letter_code
_entity_poly.pdbx_strand_id
1 'polypeptide(L)'
;MKYLYTPFDIAVYFRTENLSITQEYNIINALWENKDLEIYSYYRSDKQGFKKKINHELFMMEGNLDDLDTLNLIFQEMGSKFSVGESDYEQGVIESYFKIIKLRLCYTPNTDFCKIKLRNLIGRFGYKRRTKALVEYMNRTIKALGLKAYLRGWETCDVGTVSLDDMIIFRKID
;
A
#
# COMPACT_ATOMS: atom_id res chain seq x y z
N MET A 1 -12.43 -8.89 -5.44
CA MET A 1 -12.69 -7.71 -4.58
C MET A 1 -11.48 -7.21 -3.78
N LYS A 2 -10.43 -8.02 -3.52
CA LYS A 2 -9.26 -7.66 -2.67
C LYS A 2 -8.41 -6.46 -3.13
N TYR A 3 -8.28 -6.23 -4.44
CA TYR A 3 -7.34 -5.25 -4.98
C TYR A 3 -7.94 -3.88 -5.34
N LEU A 4 -9.19 -3.63 -4.95
CA LEU A 4 -9.85 -2.33 -5.12
C LEU A 4 -9.47 -1.40 -3.96
N TYR A 5 -9.38 -0.10 -4.23
CA TYR A 5 -9.03 0.91 -3.24
C TYR A 5 -10.17 1.21 -2.29
N THR A 6 -9.79 1.39 -1.03
CA THR A 6 -10.62 1.95 0.03
C THR A 6 -10.23 3.42 0.28
N PRO A 7 -11.06 4.20 1.00
CA PRO A 7 -10.67 5.52 1.47
C PRO A 7 -9.36 5.52 2.28
N PHE A 8 -9.12 4.48 3.07
CA PHE A 8 -7.89 4.30 3.83
C PHE A 8 -6.67 4.18 2.93
N ASP A 9 -6.72 3.34 1.89
CA ASP A 9 -5.61 3.19 0.93
C ASP A 9 -5.25 4.55 0.29
N ILE A 10 -6.25 5.36 -0.08
CA ILE A 10 -6.05 6.67 -0.71
C ILE A 10 -5.50 7.69 0.30
N ALA A 11 -6.00 7.68 1.54
CA ALA A 11 -5.50 8.54 2.60
C ALA A 11 -4.03 8.24 2.95
N VAL A 12 -3.63 6.97 3.02
CA VAL A 12 -2.23 6.58 3.18
C VAL A 12 -1.38 7.14 2.04
N TYR A 13 -1.84 6.97 0.79
CA TYR A 13 -1.16 7.51 -0.38
C TYR A 13 -0.98 9.04 -0.30
N PHE A 14 -2.04 9.80 -0.03
CA PHE A 14 -1.99 11.26 0.11
C PHE A 14 -1.11 11.73 1.26
N ARG A 15 -1.04 10.99 2.36
CA ARG A 15 -0.14 11.31 3.47
C ARG A 15 1.33 11.05 3.12
N THR A 16 1.59 10.02 2.31
CA THR A 16 2.96 9.63 1.94
C THR A 16 3.55 10.45 0.79
N GLU A 17 2.71 10.89 -0.14
CA GLU A 17 3.12 11.76 -1.23
C GLU A 17 2.72 13.19 -0.88
N ASN A 18 3.68 14.11 -0.79
CA ASN A 18 3.45 15.52 -0.43
C ASN A 18 2.68 16.27 -1.54
N LEU A 19 1.42 15.90 -1.75
CA LEU A 19 0.55 16.40 -2.80
C LEU A 19 -0.09 17.72 -2.36
N SER A 20 -0.26 18.62 -3.32
CA SER A 20 -1.11 19.80 -3.12
C SER A 20 -2.59 19.40 -3.12
N ILE A 21 -3.43 20.21 -2.47
CA ILE A 21 -4.90 20.05 -2.46
C ILE A 21 -5.47 19.91 -3.88
N THR A 22 -4.92 20.65 -4.85
CA THR A 22 -5.33 20.57 -6.25
C THR A 22 -5.00 19.20 -6.87
N GLN A 23 -3.83 18.64 -6.56
CA GLN A 23 -3.45 17.30 -7.02
C GLN A 23 -4.37 16.23 -6.41
N GLU A 24 -4.61 16.28 -5.10
CA GLU A 24 -5.54 15.37 -4.43
C GLU A 24 -6.93 15.41 -5.06
N TYR A 25 -7.46 16.62 -5.30
CA TYR A 25 -8.76 16.80 -5.96
C TYR A 25 -8.81 16.13 -7.34
N ASN A 26 -7.79 16.34 -8.17
CA ASN A 26 -7.70 15.74 -9.50
C ASN A 26 -7.62 14.21 -9.44
N ILE A 27 -6.90 13.67 -8.45
CA ILE A 27 -6.77 12.22 -8.26
C ILE A 27 -8.10 11.61 -7.82
N ILE A 28 -8.82 12.25 -6.89
CA ILE A 28 -10.17 11.80 -6.50
C ILE A 28 -11.11 11.80 -7.71
N ASN A 29 -11.03 12.81 -8.58
CA ASN A 29 -11.84 12.85 -9.80
C ASN A 29 -11.53 11.68 -10.74
N ALA A 30 -10.26 11.43 -11.03
CA ALA A 30 -9.83 10.36 -11.91
C ALA A 30 -10.17 8.96 -11.37
N LEU A 31 -10.03 8.76 -10.05
CA LEU A 31 -10.47 7.53 -9.38
C LEU A 31 -11.98 7.34 -9.46
N TRP A 32 -12.75 8.42 -9.32
CA TRP A 32 -14.20 8.37 -9.39
C TRP A 32 -14.73 8.07 -10.79
N GLU A 33 -14.09 8.61 -11.83
CA GLU A 33 -14.40 8.30 -13.22
C GLU A 33 -14.24 6.80 -13.53
N ASN A 34 -13.24 6.15 -12.90
CA ASN A 34 -12.96 4.72 -13.03
C ASN A 34 -13.44 3.90 -11.83
N LYS A 35 -14.42 4.40 -11.06
CA LYS A 35 -14.81 3.83 -9.76
C LYS A 35 -15.15 2.34 -9.80
N ASP A 36 -15.71 1.86 -10.90
CA ASP A 36 -16.13 0.46 -11.02
C ASP A 36 -14.97 -0.53 -11.12
N LEU A 37 -13.82 -0.04 -11.59
CA LEU A 37 -12.58 -0.81 -11.70
C LEU A 37 -11.63 -0.56 -10.54
N GLU A 38 -11.67 0.63 -9.92
CA GLU A 38 -10.63 1.06 -8.98
C GLU A 38 -11.10 1.14 -7.53
N ILE A 39 -12.37 1.45 -7.25
CA ILE A 39 -12.85 1.71 -5.88
C ILE A 39 -13.63 0.51 -5.35
N TYR A 40 -13.55 0.17 -4.07
CA TYR A 40 -14.37 -0.90 -3.50
C TYR A 40 -15.86 -0.54 -3.52
N SER A 41 -16.73 -1.48 -3.93
CA SER A 41 -18.13 -1.19 -4.30
C SER A 41 -18.93 -0.45 -3.22
N TYR A 42 -18.66 -0.74 -1.95
CA TYR A 42 -19.29 -0.09 -0.79
C TYR A 42 -19.11 1.44 -0.79
N TYR A 43 -18.09 1.97 -1.46
CA TYR A 43 -17.76 3.39 -1.48
C TYR A 43 -18.16 4.12 -2.77
N ARG A 44 -18.85 3.45 -3.71
CA ARG A 44 -19.16 4.00 -5.06
C ARG A 44 -20.49 4.74 -5.17
N SER A 45 -21.26 4.83 -4.08
CA SER A 45 -22.61 5.38 -4.09
C SER A 45 -22.66 6.90 -4.30
N ASP A 46 -21.74 7.63 -3.66
CA ASP A 46 -21.70 9.09 -3.72
C ASP A 46 -20.25 9.62 -3.66
N LYS A 47 -19.92 10.52 -4.60
CA LYS A 47 -18.57 11.09 -4.74
C LYS A 47 -18.20 11.94 -3.53
N GLN A 48 -19.16 12.72 -3.03
CA GLN A 48 -18.91 13.59 -1.88
C GLN A 48 -18.71 12.76 -0.61
N GLY A 49 -19.52 11.72 -0.42
CA GLY A 49 -19.39 10.74 0.66
C GLY A 49 -18.06 10.00 0.61
N PHE A 50 -17.59 9.62 -0.58
CA PHE A 50 -16.28 9.03 -0.77
C PHE A 50 -15.14 9.97 -0.36
N LYS A 51 -15.17 11.22 -0.86
CA LYS A 51 -14.22 12.27 -0.46
C LYS A 51 -14.23 12.51 1.05
N LYS A 52 -15.41 12.58 1.66
CA LYS A 52 -15.57 12.77 3.11
C LYS A 52 -14.93 11.62 3.90
N LYS A 53 -15.07 10.38 3.43
CA LYS A 53 -14.42 9.22 4.05
C LYS A 53 -12.90 9.28 3.93
N ILE A 54 -12.34 9.68 2.77
CA ILE A 54 -10.88 9.87 2.63
C ILE A 54 -10.37 10.91 3.63
N ASN A 55 -11.04 12.06 3.72
CA ASN A 55 -10.67 13.11 4.67
C ASN A 55 -10.79 12.65 6.13
N HIS A 56 -11.80 11.83 6.44
CA HIS A 56 -11.92 11.24 7.77
C HIS A 56 -10.72 10.35 8.09
N GLU A 57 -10.30 9.47 7.18
CA GLU A 57 -9.11 8.62 7.37
C GLU A 57 -7.84 9.46 7.55
N LEU A 58 -7.66 10.53 6.75
CA LEU A 58 -6.53 11.46 6.91
C LEU A 58 -6.51 12.11 8.30
N PHE A 59 -7.66 12.61 8.75
CA PHE A 59 -7.82 13.20 10.08
C PHE A 59 -7.53 12.18 11.19
N MET A 60 -8.04 10.94 11.06
CA MET A 60 -7.74 9.87 12.03
C MET A 60 -6.24 9.57 12.08
N MET A 61 -5.54 9.57 10.94
CA MET A 61 -4.08 9.41 10.91
C MET A 61 -3.32 10.58 11.53
N GLU A 62 -3.85 11.81 11.47
CA GLU A 62 -3.28 12.98 12.15
C GLU A 62 -3.43 12.88 13.67
N GLY A 63 -4.61 12.47 14.16
CA GLY A 63 -4.84 12.27 15.60
C GLY A 63 -4.11 11.06 16.20
N ASN A 64 -3.90 10.00 15.41
CA ASN A 64 -3.28 8.76 15.88
C ASN A 64 -1.76 8.83 16.14
N LEU A 65 -1.05 9.92 15.79
CA LEU A 65 0.39 10.01 16.08
C LEU A 65 0.66 10.07 17.59
N ASP A 66 -0.10 10.87 18.33
CA ASP A 66 0.05 10.98 19.79
C ASP A 66 -0.54 9.75 20.52
N ASP A 67 -1.64 9.20 20.00
CA ASP A 67 -2.34 8.07 20.62
C ASP A 67 -1.63 6.72 20.36
N LEU A 68 -1.01 6.49 19.20
CA LEU A 68 -0.24 5.25 18.95
C LEU A 68 1.02 5.18 19.81
N ASP A 69 1.73 6.29 19.99
CA ASP A 69 2.89 6.35 20.88
C ASP A 69 2.47 6.15 22.34
N THR A 70 1.36 6.75 22.75
CA THR A 70 0.76 6.56 24.08
C THR A 70 0.31 5.11 24.30
N LEU A 71 -0.35 4.49 23.33
CA LEU A 71 -0.77 3.09 23.40
C LEU A 71 0.44 2.15 23.39
N ASN A 72 1.46 2.41 22.58
CA ASN A 72 2.69 1.61 22.54
C ASN A 72 3.46 1.69 23.88
N LEU A 73 3.49 2.86 24.52
CA LEU A 73 4.04 3.05 25.87
C LEU A 73 3.26 2.23 26.91
N ILE A 74 1.93 2.30 26.90
CA ILE A 74 1.06 1.54 27.80
C ILE A 74 1.22 0.02 27.58
N PHE A 75 1.29 -0.44 26.34
CA PHE A 75 1.50 -1.87 26.03
C PHE A 75 2.89 -2.37 26.43
N GLN A 76 3.93 -1.52 26.35
CA GLN A 76 5.26 -1.82 26.88
C GLN A 76 5.27 -1.91 28.41
N GLU A 77 4.58 -0.99 29.11
CA GLU A 77 4.43 -1.03 30.58
C GLU A 77 3.63 -2.26 31.05
N MET A 78 2.65 -2.69 30.26
CA MET A 78 1.81 -3.85 30.56
C MET A 78 2.47 -5.21 30.21
N GLY A 79 3.73 -5.22 29.77
CA GLY A 79 4.48 -6.46 29.46
C GLY A 79 3.87 -7.33 28.35
N SER A 80 2.93 -6.79 27.58
CA SER A 80 2.19 -7.53 26.58
C SER A 80 2.92 -7.48 25.25
N LYS A 81 3.55 -8.58 24.85
CA LYS A 81 3.92 -8.77 23.43
C LYS A 81 2.63 -9.01 22.66
N PHE A 82 2.12 -7.98 22.00
CA PHE A 82 0.96 -8.10 21.13
C PHE A 82 1.32 -9.05 19.96
N SER A 83 0.92 -10.31 20.08
CA SER A 83 0.95 -11.27 18.98
C SER A 83 -0.41 -11.22 18.28
N VAL A 84 -0.53 -10.34 17.28
CA VAL A 84 -1.70 -10.36 16.39
C VAL A 84 -1.68 -11.68 15.64
N GLY A 85 -2.77 -12.45 15.69
CA GLY A 85 -2.96 -13.62 14.85
C GLY A 85 -2.83 -13.22 13.38
N GLU A 86 -1.75 -13.68 12.75
CA GLU A 86 -0.99 -12.87 11.80
C GLU A 86 -1.53 -12.90 10.35
N SER A 87 -2.31 -13.89 9.91
CA SER A 87 -2.49 -14.12 8.46
C SER A 87 -3.37 -13.10 7.71
N ASP A 88 -4.56 -12.75 8.23
CA ASP A 88 -5.49 -11.85 7.51
C ASP A 88 -5.02 -10.39 7.60
N TYR A 89 -4.47 -10.02 8.76
CA TYR A 89 -3.84 -8.72 8.96
C TYR A 89 -2.60 -8.55 8.08
N GLU A 90 -1.71 -9.55 8.06
CA GLU A 90 -0.52 -9.56 7.20
C GLU A 90 -0.88 -9.46 5.71
N GLN A 91 -1.86 -10.24 5.25
CA GLN A 91 -2.35 -10.17 3.88
C GLN A 91 -2.87 -8.77 3.55
N GLY A 92 -3.61 -8.15 4.48
CA GLY A 92 -4.07 -6.76 4.36
C GLY A 92 -2.91 -5.76 4.23
N VAL A 93 -1.87 -5.89 5.06
CA VAL A 93 -0.68 -5.02 5.01
C VAL A 93 0.04 -5.15 3.66
N ILE A 94 0.25 -6.38 3.16
CA ILE A 94 0.88 -6.62 1.87
C ILE A 94 0.03 -6.03 0.73
N GLU A 95 -1.27 -6.28 0.74
CA GLU A 95 -2.22 -5.76 -0.25
C GLU A 95 -2.21 -4.23 -0.28
N SER A 96 -2.38 -3.57 0.88
CA SER A 96 -2.35 -2.11 0.98
C SER A 96 -1.01 -1.56 0.49
N TYR A 97 0.12 -2.16 0.87
CA TYR A 97 1.42 -1.71 0.40
C TYR A 97 1.53 -1.65 -1.13
N PHE A 98 1.12 -2.72 -1.83
CA PHE A 98 1.19 -2.75 -3.28
C PHE A 98 0.11 -1.87 -3.94
N LYS A 99 -1.05 -1.67 -3.30
CA LYS A 99 -2.04 -0.66 -3.74
C LYS A 99 -1.44 0.74 -3.71
N ILE A 100 -0.69 1.10 -2.67
CA ILE A 100 0.00 2.40 -2.61
C ILE A 100 1.03 2.51 -3.73
N ILE A 101 1.81 1.45 -4.01
CA ILE A 101 2.72 1.45 -5.17
C ILE A 101 1.96 1.72 -6.47
N LYS A 102 0.82 1.05 -6.70
CA LYS A 102 -0.01 1.28 -7.89
C LYS A 102 -0.48 2.74 -7.96
N LEU A 103 -1.01 3.28 -6.86
CA LEU A 103 -1.45 4.68 -6.78
C LEU A 103 -0.33 5.66 -7.15
N ARG A 104 0.88 5.45 -6.61
CA ARG A 104 2.05 6.28 -6.92
C ARG A 104 2.40 6.26 -8.41
N LEU A 105 2.48 5.06 -8.99
CA LEU A 105 2.81 4.89 -10.41
C LEU A 105 1.74 5.44 -11.35
N CYS A 106 0.48 5.51 -10.91
CA CYS A 106 -0.63 6.01 -11.71
C CYS A 106 -0.82 7.52 -11.59
N TYR A 107 -0.59 8.09 -10.41
CA TYR A 107 -1.11 9.42 -10.07
C TYR A 107 -0.04 10.40 -9.56
N THR A 108 1.17 9.95 -9.23
CA THR A 108 2.26 10.85 -8.86
C THR A 108 3.00 11.32 -10.11
N PRO A 109 3.11 12.64 -10.36
CA PRO A 109 3.84 13.15 -11.52
C PRO A 109 5.28 12.64 -11.55
N ASN A 110 5.79 12.33 -12.75
CA ASN A 110 7.17 11.90 -13.00
C ASN A 110 7.59 10.62 -12.23
N THR A 111 6.63 9.76 -11.86
CA THR A 111 6.88 8.52 -11.13
C THR A 111 6.65 7.29 -12.02
N ASP A 112 7.67 6.92 -12.79
CA ASP A 112 7.57 5.79 -13.73
C ASP A 112 7.89 4.43 -13.09
N PHE A 113 8.53 4.43 -11.91
CA PHE A 113 8.90 3.24 -11.17
C PHE A 113 9.03 3.49 -9.66
N CYS A 114 8.85 2.43 -8.87
CA CYS A 114 9.13 2.42 -7.42
C CYS A 114 10.23 1.40 -7.12
N LYS A 115 11.28 1.78 -6.37
CA LYS A 115 12.39 0.87 -6.06
C LYS A 115 12.56 0.61 -4.56
N ILE A 116 12.88 -0.62 -4.18
CA ILE A 116 13.12 -1.02 -2.78
C ILE A 116 14.04 -2.25 -2.73
N LYS A 117 14.91 -2.34 -1.71
CA LYS A 117 15.63 -3.60 -1.44
C LYS A 117 14.66 -4.68 -1.00
N LEU A 118 14.81 -5.91 -1.47
CA LEU A 118 13.89 -6.99 -1.10
C LEU A 118 13.85 -7.21 0.43
N ARG A 119 14.99 -7.13 1.11
CA ARG A 119 15.09 -7.18 2.58
C ARG A 119 14.19 -6.14 3.27
N ASN A 120 14.19 -4.91 2.76
CA ASN A 120 13.38 -3.84 3.32
C ASN A 120 11.90 -4.04 3.00
N LEU A 121 11.58 -4.59 1.83
CA LEU A 121 10.21 -4.91 1.43
C LEU A 121 9.59 -5.96 2.37
N ILE A 122 10.25 -7.10 2.54
CA ILE A 122 9.73 -8.15 3.44
C ILE A 122 9.76 -7.71 4.90
N GLY A 123 10.74 -6.88 5.28
CA GLY A 123 10.83 -6.30 6.61
C GLY A 123 9.64 -5.40 6.97
N ARG A 124 9.07 -4.67 5.99
CA ARG A 124 7.83 -3.89 6.18
C ARG A 124 6.61 -4.77 6.50
N PHE A 125 6.67 -6.05 6.17
CA PHE A 125 5.64 -7.04 6.47
C PHE A 125 5.93 -7.85 7.74
N GLY A 126 6.98 -7.48 8.51
CA GLY A 126 7.39 -8.20 9.71
C GLY A 126 8.34 -9.38 9.46
N TYR A 127 8.74 -9.64 8.21
CA TYR A 127 9.54 -10.81 7.86
C TYR A 127 11.04 -10.54 7.88
N LYS A 128 11.79 -11.43 8.53
CA LYS A 128 13.26 -11.46 8.48
C LYS A 128 13.81 -12.31 7.34
N ARG A 129 13.02 -13.28 6.85
CA ARG A 129 13.40 -14.25 5.82
C ARG A 129 12.24 -14.47 4.87
N ARG A 130 12.53 -14.86 3.63
CA ARG A 130 11.52 -15.32 2.69
C ARG A 130 10.93 -16.64 3.15
N THR A 131 9.63 -16.77 3.01
CA THR A 131 8.93 -18.06 3.00
C THR A 131 8.30 -18.25 1.63
N LYS A 132 8.09 -19.51 1.23
CA LYS A 132 7.43 -19.83 -0.04
C LYS A 132 6.03 -19.19 -0.11
N ALA A 133 5.28 -19.28 0.98
CA ALA A 133 3.93 -18.70 1.10
C ALA A 133 3.94 -17.17 0.93
N LEU A 134 4.86 -16.45 1.57
CA LEU A 134 4.99 -14.99 1.43
C LEU A 134 5.27 -14.58 -0.01
N VAL A 135 6.24 -15.25 -0.65
CA VAL A 135 6.63 -14.98 -2.03
C VAL A 135 5.47 -15.22 -2.99
N GLU A 136 4.80 -16.36 -2.86
CA GLU A 136 3.62 -16.70 -3.66
C GLU A 136 2.51 -15.66 -3.49
N TYR A 137 2.28 -15.22 -2.24
CA TYR A 137 1.31 -14.18 -1.94
C TYR A 137 1.66 -12.85 -2.60
N MET A 138 2.89 -12.37 -2.43
CA MET A 138 3.37 -11.13 -3.01
C MET A 138 3.27 -11.15 -4.54
N ASN A 139 3.75 -12.21 -5.20
CA ASN A 139 3.69 -12.34 -6.65
C ASN A 139 2.26 -12.31 -7.18
N ARG A 140 1.34 -12.98 -6.49
CA ARG A 140 -0.09 -12.93 -6.83
C ARG A 140 -0.67 -11.53 -6.67
N THR A 141 -0.36 -10.83 -5.59
CA THR A 141 -0.81 -9.45 -5.34
C THR A 141 -0.27 -8.48 -6.37
N ILE A 142 1.04 -8.54 -6.66
CA ILE A 142 1.72 -7.73 -7.70
C ILE A 142 1.01 -7.93 -9.04
N LYS A 143 0.83 -9.18 -9.46
CA LYS A 143 0.18 -9.51 -10.73
C LYS A 143 -1.26 -9.00 -10.78
N ALA A 144 -2.02 -9.19 -9.71
CA ALA A 144 -3.43 -8.81 -9.68
C ALA A 144 -3.65 -7.29 -9.68
N LEU A 145 -2.66 -6.51 -9.22
CA LEU A 145 -2.66 -5.05 -9.30
C LEU A 145 -2.12 -4.51 -10.64
N GLY A 146 -1.80 -5.38 -11.61
CA GLY A 146 -1.23 -4.95 -12.88
C GLY A 146 0.18 -4.38 -12.73
N LEU A 147 0.93 -4.84 -11.73
CA LEU A 147 2.32 -4.45 -11.49
C LEU A 147 3.27 -5.54 -11.99
N LYS A 148 4.50 -5.13 -12.31
CA LYS A 148 5.59 -6.04 -12.67
C LYS A 148 6.87 -5.66 -11.96
N ALA A 149 7.62 -6.67 -11.54
CA ALA A 149 8.88 -6.54 -10.82
C ALA A 149 10.08 -6.75 -11.76
N TYR A 150 11.11 -5.93 -11.55
CA TYR A 150 12.34 -5.91 -12.33
C TYR A 150 13.56 -5.78 -11.42
N LEU A 151 14.70 -6.23 -11.92
CA LEU A 151 16.02 -5.85 -11.44
C LEU A 151 16.55 -4.64 -12.22
N ARG A 152 17.74 -4.19 -11.84
CA ARG A 152 18.49 -3.16 -12.57
C ARG A 152 18.65 -3.58 -14.03
N GLY A 153 18.52 -2.63 -14.96
CA GLY A 153 18.58 -2.94 -16.40
C GLY A 153 17.25 -3.40 -16.99
N TRP A 154 16.16 -3.37 -16.23
CA TRP A 154 14.81 -3.76 -16.67
C TRP A 154 14.66 -5.26 -16.98
N GLU A 155 15.49 -6.08 -16.33
CA GLU A 155 15.35 -7.53 -16.37
C GLU A 155 14.17 -7.94 -15.48
N THR A 156 13.21 -8.66 -16.06
CA THR A 156 12.05 -9.15 -15.31
C THR A 156 12.51 -10.11 -14.23
N CYS A 157 11.97 -9.98 -13.01
CA CYS A 157 12.38 -10.83 -11.91
C CYS A 157 11.22 -11.44 -11.13
N ASP A 158 11.49 -12.59 -10.52
CA ASP A 158 10.66 -13.20 -9.50
C ASP A 158 11.22 -12.82 -8.13
N VAL A 159 10.42 -12.16 -7.30
CA VAL A 159 10.83 -11.77 -5.93
C VAL A 159 11.23 -12.98 -5.07
N GLY A 160 10.83 -14.19 -5.48
CA GLY A 160 11.20 -15.46 -4.86
C GLY A 160 12.64 -15.88 -5.09
N THR A 161 13.27 -15.49 -6.20
CA THR A 161 14.56 -16.04 -6.64
C THR A 161 15.74 -15.05 -6.51
N VAL A 162 15.46 -13.75 -6.48
CA VAL A 162 16.47 -12.68 -6.33
C VAL A 162 17.13 -12.63 -4.94
N SER A 163 18.27 -11.97 -4.77
CA SER A 163 18.90 -11.80 -3.47
C SER A 163 18.09 -10.88 -2.55
N LEU A 164 18.18 -11.07 -1.24
CA LEU A 164 17.55 -10.16 -0.27
C LEU A 164 18.11 -8.73 -0.38
N ASP A 165 19.36 -8.58 -0.80
CA ASP A 165 20.00 -7.28 -0.91
C ASP A 165 19.83 -6.64 -2.29
N ASP A 166 19.15 -7.33 -3.22
CA ASP A 166 18.84 -6.79 -4.54
C ASP A 166 17.78 -5.69 -4.46
N MET A 167 17.96 -4.69 -5.33
CA MET A 167 16.98 -3.63 -5.57
C MET A 167 15.92 -4.14 -6.53
N ILE A 168 14.69 -4.25 -6.05
CA ILE A 168 13.52 -4.55 -6.85
C ILE A 168 12.90 -3.24 -7.33
N ILE A 169 12.54 -3.21 -8.61
CA ILE A 169 11.91 -2.08 -9.27
C ILE A 169 10.52 -2.51 -9.72
N PHE A 170 9.48 -1.82 -9.25
CA PHE A 170 8.09 -2.03 -9.63
C PHE A 170 7.65 -1.00 -10.66
N ARG A 171 6.93 -1.46 -11.69
CA ARG A 171 6.27 -0.63 -12.70
C ARG A 171 4.86 -1.15 -12.97
N LYS A 172 4.01 -0.30 -13.52
CA LYS A 172 2.74 -0.75 -14.11
C LYS A 172 3.01 -1.57 -15.38
N ILE A 173 2.15 -2.54 -15.64
CA ILE A 173 2.06 -3.20 -16.94
C ILE A 173 1.23 -2.28 -17.83
N ASP A 174 1.78 -1.89 -18.98
CA ASP A 174 1.06 -1.12 -20.01
C ASP A 174 -0.05 -1.94 -20.66
#